data_AF-A0A1W9PNZ4-F1
#
_entry.id   AF-A0A1W9PNZ4-F1
#
_cell.length_a   1.000
_cell.length_b   1.000
_cell.length_c   1.000
_cell.angle_alpha   90.00
_cell.angle_beta   90.00
_cell.angle_gamma   90.00
#
_symmetry.space_group_name_H-M   'P 1'
#
loop_
_entity.id
_entity.type
_entity.pdbx_description
1 polymer ?
#
loop_
_entity_poly.entity_id
_entity_poly.type
_entity_poly.pdbx_seq_one_letter_code
_entity_poly.pdbx_strand_id
1 'polypeptide(L)'
;MGFLKNLFSSLSATQIDDAFYFYVQCDKCGEKLRIRVDKHHDLMPDYEGGSELHKEILGKQCNQLIYARIKFDGQQNIISKEISGGKYISAEEFD
;
A
#
# COMPACT_ATOMS: atom_id res chain seq x y z
N MET A 1 -30.62 30.67 17.44
CA MET A 1 -30.31 29.59 16.48
C MET A 1 -28.86 29.72 16.02
N GLY A 2 -27.91 29.10 16.72
CA GLY A 2 -26.47 29.29 16.44
C GLY A 2 -25.57 28.15 16.94
N PHE A 3 -26.14 26.99 17.26
CA PHE A 3 -25.43 25.90 17.95
C PHE A 3 -24.55 25.00 17.05
N LEU A 4 -24.48 25.27 15.74
CA LEU A 4 -23.77 24.39 14.78
C LEU A 4 -22.51 25.00 14.16
N LYS A 5 -22.17 26.27 14.45
CA LYS A 5 -21.06 26.95 13.78
C LYS A 5 -19.66 26.58 14.30
N ASN A 6 -19.57 25.89 15.44
CA ASN A 6 -18.28 25.57 16.08
C ASN A 6 -17.81 24.12 15.90
N LEU A 7 -18.53 23.30 15.12
CA LEU A 7 -18.17 21.88 14.93
C LEU A 7 -17.21 21.63 13.75
N PHE A 8 -17.01 22.61 12.86
CA PHE A 8 -16.17 22.43 11.66
C PHE A 8 -14.92 23.33 11.61
N SER A 9 -14.61 24.05 12.69
CA SER A 9 -13.57 25.11 12.65
C SER A 9 -12.16 24.66 13.08
N SER A 10 -11.89 23.38 13.33
CA SER A 10 -10.53 22.96 13.73
C SER A 10 -10.20 21.49 13.43
N LEU A 11 -10.48 21.04 12.22
CA LEU A 11 -9.94 19.78 11.71
C LEU A 11 -9.05 20.03 10.49
N SER A 12 -8.11 20.96 10.63
CA SER A 12 -6.84 20.83 9.91
C SER A 12 -5.89 20.04 10.78
N ALA A 13 -6.31 18.84 11.19
CA ALA A 13 -5.34 17.85 11.61
C ALA A 13 -4.55 17.51 10.34
N THR A 14 -3.28 17.91 10.30
CA THR A 14 -2.32 17.34 9.36
C THR A 14 -2.39 15.83 9.58
N GLN A 15 -3.18 15.12 8.79
CA GLN A 15 -3.20 13.67 8.81
C GLN A 15 -1.81 13.26 8.37
N ILE A 16 -1.01 12.80 9.33
CA ILE A 16 0.19 12.03 9.05
C ILE A 16 -0.35 10.80 8.32
N ASP A 17 -0.28 10.79 6.98
CA ASP A 17 -0.66 9.64 6.16
C ASP A 17 0.34 8.54 6.51
N ASP A 18 0.00 7.68 7.48
CA ASP A 18 0.82 6.53 7.86
C ASP A 18 0.65 5.39 6.84
N ALA A 19 0.95 5.74 5.60
CA ALA A 19 0.92 4.86 4.46
C ALA A 19 2.30 4.76 3.84
N PHE A 20 2.62 3.58 3.31
CA PHE A 20 3.75 3.43 2.42
C PHE A 20 3.27 3.16 1.00
N TYR A 21 4.12 3.49 0.04
CA TYR A 21 3.86 3.25 -1.36
C TYR A 21 4.88 2.26 -1.90
N PHE A 22 4.41 1.35 -2.75
CA PHE A 22 5.28 0.52 -3.57
C PHE A 22 4.80 0.53 -5.01
N TYR A 23 5.67 0.09 -5.91
CA TYR A 23 5.44 0.16 -7.34
C TYR A 23 5.58 -1.23 -7.93
N VAL A 24 4.67 -1.56 -8.84
CA VAL A 24 4.71 -2.82 -9.57
C VAL A 24 4.50 -2.57 -11.05
N GLN A 25 5.08 -3.44 -11.88
CA GLN A 25 4.79 -3.51 -13.29
C GLN A 25 4.07 -4.83 -13.60
N CYS A 26 2.94 -4.75 -14.32
CA CYS A 26 2.21 -5.93 -14.78
C CYS A 26 3.00 -6.70 -15.85
N ASP A 27 3.12 -8.02 -15.72
CA ASP A 27 3.86 -8.85 -16.68
C ASP A 27 3.13 -8.99 -18.03
N LYS A 28 1.81 -8.82 -18.05
CA LYS A 28 0.97 -9.02 -19.23
C LYS A 28 0.93 -7.79 -20.15
N CYS A 29 0.59 -6.63 -19.59
CA CYS A 29 0.42 -5.40 -20.38
C CYS A 29 1.53 -4.36 -20.16
N GLY A 30 2.41 -4.56 -19.17
CA GLY A 30 3.47 -3.62 -18.84
C GLY A 30 3.02 -2.38 -18.07
N GLU A 31 1.74 -2.29 -17.67
CA GLU A 31 1.21 -1.17 -16.88
C GLU A 31 1.99 -1.05 -15.56
N LYS A 32 2.51 0.16 -15.28
CA LYS A 32 3.16 0.49 -14.01
C LYS A 32 2.10 1.05 -13.05
N LEU A 33 2.05 0.52 -11.84
CA LEU A 33 1.03 0.84 -10.84
C LEU A 33 1.70 1.30 -9.54
N ARG A 34 1.24 2.44 -9.00
CA ARG A 34 1.59 2.91 -7.65
C ARG A 34 0.54 2.40 -6.67
N ILE A 35 0.96 1.64 -5.68
CA ILE A 35 0.08 1.00 -4.70
C ILE A 35 0.27 1.69 -3.35
N ARG A 36 -0.83 2.17 -2.76
CA ARG A 36 -0.86 2.67 -1.38
C ARG A 36 -1.14 1.50 -0.44
N VAL A 37 -0.41 1.47 0.66
CA VAL A 37 -0.62 0.52 1.76
C VAL A 37 -0.75 1.29 3.06
N ASP A 38 -1.87 1.10 3.73
CA ASP A 38 -2.16 1.66 5.04
C ASP A 38 -1.58 0.77 6.13
N LYS A 39 -0.62 1.27 6.93
CA LYS A 39 0.09 0.41 7.90
C LYS A 39 -0.83 -0.15 9.00
N HIS A 40 -1.94 0.52 9.28
CA HIS A 40 -2.87 0.11 10.34
C HIS A 40 -3.94 -0.87 9.85
N HIS A 41 -4.25 -0.86 8.55
CA HIS A 41 -5.41 -1.58 8.01
C HIS A 41 -5.05 -2.66 6.99
N ASP A 42 -3.94 -2.49 6.27
CA ASP A 42 -3.52 -3.45 5.24
C ASP A 42 -2.52 -4.50 5.77
N LEU A 43 -1.89 -4.25 6.92
CA LEU A 43 -0.90 -5.16 7.51
C LEU A 43 -1.56 -6.14 8.50
N MET A 44 -1.22 -7.41 8.36
CA MET A 44 -1.63 -8.48 9.26
C MET A 44 -0.47 -8.81 10.20
N PRO A 45 -0.65 -8.81 11.53
CA PRO A 45 0.41 -9.21 12.45
C PRO A 45 0.78 -10.68 12.26
N ASP A 46 2.07 -10.99 12.36
CA ASP A 46 2.59 -12.36 12.40
C ASP A 46 2.87 -12.80 13.86
N TYR A 47 2.80 -14.09 14.13
CA TYR A 47 3.12 -14.71 15.42
C TYR A 47 4.56 -14.45 15.88
N GLU A 48 5.49 -14.22 14.95
CA GLU A 48 6.90 -13.93 15.25
C GLU A 48 7.15 -12.44 15.61
N GLY A 49 6.10 -11.64 15.77
CA GLY A 49 6.21 -10.22 16.12
C GLY A 49 6.51 -9.29 14.93
N GLY A 50 6.39 -9.81 13.70
CA GLY A 50 6.42 -9.04 12.46
C GLY A 50 5.02 -8.72 11.94
N SER A 51 4.95 -8.36 10.67
CA SER A 51 3.68 -8.21 9.96
C SER A 51 3.80 -8.65 8.50
N GLU A 52 2.67 -8.96 7.88
CA GLU A 52 2.57 -9.34 6.48
C GLU A 52 1.55 -8.48 5.74
N LEU A 53 1.87 -8.10 4.51
CA LEU A 53 0.93 -7.52 3.55
C LEU A 53 0.51 -8.59 2.57
N HIS A 54 -0.80 -8.74 2.37
CA HIS A 54 -1.38 -9.56 1.30
C HIS A 54 -2.27 -8.66 0.45
N LYS A 55 -1.79 -8.28 -0.75
CA LYS A 55 -2.50 -7.35 -1.63
C LYS A 55 -2.75 -7.98 -2.99
N GLU A 56 -3.99 -7.90 -3.44
CA GLU A 56 -4.41 -8.21 -4.81
C GLU A 56 -4.59 -6.91 -5.57
N ILE A 57 -3.95 -6.80 -6.73
CA ILE A 57 -3.89 -5.59 -7.51
C ILE A 57 -4.42 -5.88 -8.91
N LEU A 58 -5.41 -5.10 -9.33
CA LEU A 58 -5.94 -5.12 -10.68
C LEU A 58 -5.65 -3.79 -11.37
N GLY A 59 -4.97 -3.87 -12.52
CA GLY A 59 -4.68 -2.72 -13.36
C GLY A 59 -5.90 -2.24 -14.14
N LYS A 60 -5.73 -1.14 -14.90
CA LYS A 60 -6.78 -0.60 -15.77
C LYS A 60 -6.69 -1.14 -17.19
N GLN A 61 -5.49 -1.54 -17.63
CA GLN A 61 -5.22 -1.88 -19.03
C GLN A 61 -5.50 -3.36 -19.34
N CYS A 62 -5.45 -4.23 -18.34
CA CYS A 62 -5.78 -5.63 -18.53
C CYS A 62 -6.33 -6.27 -17.26
N ASN A 63 -6.85 -7.47 -17.43
CA ASN A 63 -7.49 -8.30 -16.41
C ASN A 63 -6.53 -9.29 -15.73
N GLN A 64 -5.21 -9.05 -15.80
CA GLN A 64 -4.23 -9.82 -15.03
C GLN A 64 -4.23 -9.33 -13.58
N LEU A 65 -4.43 -10.24 -12.63
CA LEU A 65 -4.24 -9.96 -11.21
C LEU A 65 -2.75 -10.08 -10.86
N ILE A 66 -2.26 -9.09 -10.13
CA ILE A 66 -0.94 -9.11 -9.49
C ILE A 66 -1.16 -9.39 -8.01
N TYR A 67 -0.47 -10.40 -7.48
CA TYR A 67 -0.49 -10.72 -6.06
C TYR A 67 0.82 -10.27 -5.44
N ALA A 68 0.76 -9.44 -4.40
CA ALA A 68 1.91 -9.01 -3.63
C ALA A 68 1.80 -9.56 -2.20
N ARG A 69 2.78 -10.36 -1.80
CA ARG A 69 3.01 -10.76 -0.42
C ARG A 69 4.32 -10.17 0.07
N ILE A 70 4.27 -9.36 1.12
CA ILE A 70 5.45 -8.69 1.67
C ILE A 70 5.50 -8.99 3.16
N LYS A 71 6.63 -9.49 3.64
CA LYS A 71 6.85 -9.69 5.08
C LYS A 71 7.69 -8.57 5.64
N PHE A 72 7.36 -8.16 6.86
CA PHE A 72 8.03 -7.12 7.61
C PHE A 72 8.51 -7.65 8.96
N ASP A 73 9.67 -7.20 9.42
CA ASP A 73 10.13 -7.44 10.78
C ASP A 73 9.35 -6.57 11.79
N GLY A 74 9.62 -6.77 13.09
CA GLY A 74 8.99 -5.98 14.15
C GLY A 74 9.36 -4.49 14.14
N GLN A 75 10.35 -4.07 13.34
CA GLN A 75 10.73 -2.67 13.09
C GLN A 75 10.15 -2.15 11.77
N GLN A 76 9.24 -2.90 11.13
CA GLN A 76 8.65 -2.60 9.82
C GLN A 76 9.64 -2.55 8.64
N ASN A 77 10.81 -3.17 8.77
CA ASN A 77 11.71 -3.37 7.63
C ASN A 77 11.22 -4.55 6.78
N ILE A 78 11.33 -4.44 5.46
CA ILE A 78 10.92 -5.51 4.55
C ILE A 78 11.93 -6.67 4.63
N ILE A 79 11.44 -7.86 4.98
CA ILE A 79 12.21 -9.11 5.03
C ILE A 79 12.12 -9.84 3.68
N SER A 80 10.93 -9.93 3.11
CA SER A 80 10.71 -10.64 1.84
C SER A 80 9.65 -9.96 0.98
N LYS A 81 9.77 -10.14 -0.33
CA LYS A 81 8.82 -9.67 -1.34
C LYS A 81 8.56 -10.82 -2.31
N GLU A 82 7.33 -11.29 -2.35
CA GLU A 82 6.86 -12.26 -3.31
C GLU A 82 5.79 -11.59 -4.17
N ILE A 83 6.06 -11.45 -5.46
CA ILE A 83 5.13 -10.89 -6.42
C ILE A 83 4.89 -11.89 -7.54
N SER A 84 3.63 -12.10 -7.89
CA SER A 84 3.22 -12.93 -9.02
C SER A 84 2.26 -12.18 -9.93
N GLY A 85 2.32 -12.45 -11.23
CA GLY A 85 1.58 -11.72 -12.26
C GLY A 85 2.14 -10.33 -12.59
N GLY A 86 3.24 -9.95 -11.95
CA GLY A 86 3.97 -8.71 -12.14
C GLY A 86 5.31 -8.76 -11.42
N LYS A 87 6.02 -7.63 -11.45
CA LYS A 87 7.31 -7.46 -10.76
C LYS A 87 7.34 -6.17 -9.95
N TYR A 88 8.10 -6.20 -8.86
CA TYR A 88 8.41 -5.00 -8.08
C TYR A 88 9.32 -4.09 -8.91
N ILE A 89 9.05 -2.78 -8.90
CA ILE A 89 9.92 -1.78 -9.54
C ILE A 89 10.25 -0.65 -8.54
N SER A 90 11.35 0.04 -8.76
CA SER A 90 11.72 1.22 -7.96
C SER A 90 10.82 2.41 -8.31
N ALA A 91 10.89 3.47 -7.47
CA ALA A 91 10.22 4.73 -7.79
C ALA A 91 10.80 5.39 -9.05
N GLU A 92 12.10 5.22 -9.30
CA GLU A 92 12.78 5.75 -10.49
C GLU A 92 12.35 5.01 -11.76
N GLU A 93 12.11 3.70 -11.66
CA GLU A 93 11.54 2.92 -12.76
C GLU A 93 10.06 3.21 -12.99
N PHE A 94 9.36 3.84 -12.04
CA PHE A 94 7.95 4.20 -12.17
C PHE A 94 7.74 5.50 -12.95
N ASP A 95 8.56 6.50 -12.67
CA ASP A 95 8.61 7.79 -13.39
C ASP A 95 8.91 7.58 -14.90
#